data_AF-A0A510Y951-F1
#
_entry.id   AF-A0A510Y951-F1
#
_cell.length_a   1.000
_cell.length_b   1.000
_cell.length_c   1.000
_cell.angle_alpha   90.00
_cell.angle_beta   90.00
_cell.angle_gamma   90.00
#
_symmetry.space_group_name_H-M   'P 1'
#
loop_
_entity.id
_entity.type
_entity.pdbx_description
1 polymer ?
#
loop_
_entity_poly.entity_id
_entity_poly.type
_entity_poly.pdbx_seq_one_letter_code
_entity_poly.pdbx_strand_id
1 'polypeptide(L)' 'MTQRIGYARVSTFHQDFSSQQQLLEEAGCHRIFTEKVTGTTTTEREQLQEAIQYARPGDTCHCIKLEL' A
#
# COMPACT_ATOMS: atom_id res chain seq x y z
N MET A 1 14.71 -14.62 -6.18
CA MET A 1 13.71 -14.65 -5.09
C MET A 1 12.70 -13.58 -5.42
N THR A 2 11.44 -13.94 -5.62
CA THR A 2 10.37 -12.99 -5.91
C THR A 2 9.96 -12.28 -4.62
N GLN A 3 9.88 -10.96 -4.66
CA GLN A 3 9.44 -10.14 -3.54
C GLN A 3 7.96 -9.82 -3.68
N ARG A 4 7.27 -9.77 -2.54
CA ARG A 4 5.88 -9.34 -2.46
C ARG A 4 5.81 -7.96 -1.85
N ILE A 5 5.17 -7.06 -2.58
CA ILE A 5 5.09 -5.65 -2.24
C ILE A 5 3.63 -5.32 -1.95
N GLY A 6 3.35 -4.86 -0.74
CA GLY A 6 2.06 -4.38 -0.33
C GLY A 6 1.94 -2.88 -0.59
N TYR A 7 0.82 -2.45 -1.13
CA TYR A 7 0.46 -1.05 -1.27
C TYR A 7 -0.93 -0.82 -0.67
N ALA A 8 -1.02 0.07 0.31
CA ALA A 8 -2.27 0.43 0.98
C ALA A 8 -2.56 1.91 0.79
N ARG A 9 -3.79 2.24 0.43
CA ARG A 9 -4.27 3.63 0.35
C ARG A 9 -5.39 3.86 1.35
N VAL A 10 -5.22 4.85 2.24
CA VAL A 10 -6.19 5.18 3.29
C VAL A 10 -6.63 6.64 3.22
N SER A 11 -7.95 6.86 3.24
CA SER A 11 -8.55 8.21 3.15
C SER A 11 -8.78 8.90 4.52
N THR A 12 -8.51 8.21 5.63
CA THR A 12 -8.89 8.69 6.97
C THR A 12 -7.82 8.29 7.98
N PHE A 13 -7.22 9.27 8.67
CA PHE A 13 -6.26 9.04 9.77
C PHE A 13 -6.91 8.37 11.01
N HIS A 14 -8.25 8.43 11.03
CA HIS A 14 -9.25 7.80 11.88
C HIS A 14 -9.14 6.32 12.24
N GLN A 15 -8.87 5.52 11.20
CA GLN A 15 -9.27 4.12 11.19
C GLN A 15 -8.08 3.22 11.41
N ASP A 16 -8.33 2.14 12.15
CA ASP A 16 -7.41 1.06 12.46
C ASP A 16 -6.73 0.55 11.19
N PHE A 17 -5.61 1.18 10.86
CA PHE A 17 -4.73 0.80 9.75
C PHE A 17 -4.08 -0.57 10.02
N SER A 18 -4.12 -1.02 11.26
CA SER A 18 -3.65 -2.31 11.74
C SER A 18 -4.23 -3.48 10.94
N SER A 19 -5.53 -3.48 10.64
CA SER A 19 -6.15 -4.59 9.88
C SER A 19 -5.66 -4.69 8.44
N GLN A 20 -5.35 -3.54 7.82
CA GLN A 20 -4.83 -3.49 6.45
C GLN A 20 -3.38 -3.96 6.39
N GLN A 21 -2.57 -3.51 7.36
CA GLN A 21 -1.19 -3.92 7.49
C GLN A 21 -1.11 -5.43 7.71
N GLN A 22 -1.94 -5.96 8.60
CA GLN A 22 -2.00 -7.39 8.89
C GLN A 22 -2.41 -8.21 7.64
N LEU A 23 -3.40 -7.77 6.86
CA LEU A 23 -3.77 -8.45 5.61
C LEU A 23 -2.62 -8.50 4.60
N LEU A 24 -1.82 -7.43 4.50
CA LEU A 24 -0.65 -7.39 3.63
C LEU A 24 0.48 -8.27 4.16
N GLU A 25 0.70 -8.28 5.47
CA GLU A 25 1.65 -9.18 6.14
C GLU A 25 1.24 -10.65 5.95
N GLU A 26 -0.04 -10.99 6.11
CA GLU A 26 -0.60 -12.33 5.89
C GLU A 26 -0.50 -12.76 4.42
N ALA A 27 -0.61 -11.82 3.47
CA ALA A 27 -0.30 -12.08 2.07
C ALA A 27 1.21 -12.33 1.80
N GLY A 28 2.05 -12.16 2.81
CA GLY A 28 3.50 -12.32 2.73
C GLY A 28 4.19 -11.12 2.08
N CYS A 29 3.57 -9.94 2.12
CA CYS A 29 4.19 -8.71 1.66
C CYS A 29 5.30 -8.30 2.64
N HIS A 30 6.55 -8.32 2.17
CA HIS A 30 7.70 -7.95 3.00
C HIS A 30 7.89 -6.43 3.04
N ARG A 31 7.38 -5.72 2.04
CA ARG A 31 7.47 -4.27 1.93
C ARG A 31 6.08 -3.69 1.77
N ILE A 32 5.64 -2.89 2.73
CA ILE A 32 4.32 -2.25 2.70
C ILE A 32 4.50 -0.74 2.52
N PHE A 33 3.87 -0.20 1.48
CA PHE A 33 3.81 1.23 1.19
C PHE A 33 2.42 1.72 1.57
N THR A 34 2.35 2.82 2.31
CA THR A 34 1.08 3.38 2.79
C THR A 34 0.92 4.80 2.31
N GLU A 35 -0.14 5.05 1.54
CA GLU A 35 -0.50 6.37 1.06
C GLU A 35 -1.66 6.91 1.89
N LYS A 36 -1.39 7.99 2.61
CA LYS A 36 -2.38 8.69 3.43
C LYS A 36 -2.94 9.86 2.64
N VAL A 37 -4.22 9.78 2.30
CA VAL A 37 -4.92 10.80 1.55
C VAL A 37 -5.92 11.45 2.49
N THR A 38 -5.87 12.76 2.68
CA THR A 38 -6.97 13.49 3.32
C THR A 38 -7.94 13.89 2.22
N GLY A 39 -9.26 13.76 2.44
CA GLY A 39 -10.35 13.82 1.44
C GLY A 39 -10.44 15.03 0.50
N THR A 40 -9.44 15.90 0.43
CA THR A 40 -9.30 17.03 -0.49
C THR A 40 -8.06 16.95 -1.39
N THR A 41 -7.12 16.04 -1.13
CA THR A 41 -5.83 15.97 -1.85
C THR A 41 -5.78 14.76 -2.76
N THR A 42 -6.05 14.92 -4.05
CA THR A 42 -6.07 13.82 -5.04
C THR A 42 -4.70 13.59 -5.70
N THR A 43 -3.62 14.23 -5.23
CA THR A 43 -2.51 14.58 -6.14
C THR A 43 -1.18 13.91 -5.87
N GLU A 44 -0.91 13.34 -4.70
CA GLU A 44 0.45 12.85 -4.42
C GLU A 44 0.47 11.33 -4.32
N ARG A 45 0.53 10.68 -5.49
CA ARG A 45 0.73 9.23 -5.66
C ARG A 45 2.20 8.83 -5.50
N GLU A 46 2.93 9.52 -4.64
CA GLU A 46 4.38 9.35 -4.49
C GLU A 46 4.70 7.94 -3.97
N GLN A 47 3.90 7.42 -3.03
CA GLN A 47 4.15 6.10 -2.46
C GLN A 47 3.83 4.98 -3.44
N LEU A 48 2.85 5.19 -4.33
CA LEU A 48 2.61 4.25 -5.42
C LEU A 48 3.78 4.23 -6.40
N GLN A 49 4.32 5.40 -6.76
CA GLN A 49 5.49 5.47 -7.64
C GLN A 49 6.73 4.85 -7.02
N GLU A 50 6.96 5.06 -5.72
CA GLU A 50 8.02 4.36 -4.99
C GLU A 50 7.80 2.84 -4.97
N ALA A 51 6.58 2.37 -4.73
CA ALA A 51 6.26 0.94 -4.75
C ALA A 51 6.53 0.31 -6.13
N ILE A 52 6.17 1.01 -7.21
CA ILE A 52 6.42 0.57 -8.59
C ILE A 52 7.91 0.59 -8.92
N GLN A 53 8.65 1.62 -8.49
CA GLN A 53 10.10 1.68 -8.67
C GLN A 53 10.84 0.61 -7.86
N TYR A 54 10.31 0.26 -6.69
CA TYR A 54 10.84 -0.81 -5.85
C TYR A 54 10.55 -2.19 -6.46
N ALA A 55 9.40 -2.35 -7.13
CA ALA A 55 9.03 -3.57 -7.81
C ALA A 55 9.97 -3.87 -8.98
N ARG A 56 10.54 -5.07 -8.98
CA ARG A 56 11.37 -5.60 -10.06
C ARG A 56 10.54 -6.54 -10.93
N PRO A 57 10.95 -6.76 -12.20
CA PRO A 57 10.32 -7.75 -13.04
C PRO A 57 10.33 -9.14 -12.38
N GLY A 58 9.15 -9.69 -12.12
CA GLY A 58 8.93 -10.96 -11.41
C GLY A 58 8.37 -10.81 -9.99
N ASP A 59 8.32 -9.59 -9.45
CA ASP A 59 7.70 -9.33 -8.15
C ASP A 59 6.17 -9.25 -8.25
N THR A 60 5.50 -9.58 -7.14
CA THR A 60 4.04 -9.55 -7.06
C THR A 60 3.60 -8.40 -6.15
N CYS A 61 2.87 -7.44 -6.71
CA CYS A 61 2.30 -6.34 -5.94
C CYS A 61 0.88 -6.70 -5.46
N HIS A 62 0.59 -6.45 -4.18
CA HIS A 62 -0.74 -6.57 -3.60
C HIS A 62 -1.21 -5.18 -3.19
N CYS A 63 -2.24 -4.70 -3.86
CA CYS A 63 -2.81 -3.39 -3.62
C CYS A 63 -4.13 -3.56 -2.87
N ILE A 64 -4.24 -2.93 -1.70
CA ILE A 64 -5.51 -2.82 -0.97
C ILE A 64 -5.95 -1.36 -0.98
N LYS A 65 -7.21 -1.14 -1.34
CA LYS A 65 -7.86 0.17 -1.29
C LYS A 65 -9.00 0.05 -0.31
N LEU A 66 -8.95 0.82 0.78
CA LEU A 66 -10.08 0.92 1.69
C LEU A 66 -10.81 2.24 1.39
N GLU A 67 -11.93 2.13 0.69
CA GLU A 67 -12.90 3.20 0.58
C GLU A 67 -13.84 3.06 1.77
N LEU A 68 -13.80 4.02 2.69
CA LEU A 68 -14.90 4.27 3.61
C LEU A 68 -15.59 5.55 3.21
#